data_AF-A0A926YI88-F1
#
_entry.id   AF-A0A926YI88-F1
#
_cell.length_a   1.000
_cell.length_b   1.000
_cell.length_c   1.000
_cell.angle_alpha   90.00
_cell.angle_beta   90.00
_cell.angle_gamma   90.00
#
_symmetry.space_group_name_H-M   'P 1'
#
loop_
_entity.id
_entity.type
_entity.pdbx_description
1 polymer ?
#
loop_
_entity_poly.entity_id
_entity_poly.type
_entity_poly.pdbx_seq_one_letter_code
_entity_poly.pdbx_strand_id
1 'polypeptide(L)' 'MAGHSKWANIKRQKARVDAVKGKVFTKISREIIVAARSGVPDPEANFQLRTAIEKAKA' A
#
# COMPACT_ATOMS: atom_id res chain seq x y z
N MET A 1 -28.74 17.95 -12.95
CA MET A 1 -27.53 18.78 -12.83
C MET A 1 -26.84 18.43 -11.50
N ALA A 2 -25.78 17.61 -11.50
CA ALA A 2 -25.04 17.21 -10.30
C ALA A 2 -24.01 18.27 -9.82
N GLY A 3 -24.31 19.56 -10.03
CA GLY A 3 -23.34 20.65 -9.83
C GLY A 3 -22.97 20.91 -8.37
N HIS A 4 -23.94 20.80 -7.45
CA HIS A 4 -23.75 21.14 -6.04
C HIS A 4 -23.19 19.98 -5.20
N SER A 5 -23.32 18.73 -5.66
CA SER A 5 -22.92 17.52 -4.91
C SER A 5 -21.68 16.83 -5.47
N LYS A 6 -21.13 17.31 -6.61
CA LYS A 6 -19.93 16.74 -7.25
C LYS A 6 -18.76 16.61 -6.26
N TRP A 7 -18.46 17.68 -5.52
CA TRP A 7 -17.37 17.67 -4.55
C TRP A 7 -17.62 16.69 -3.39
N ALA A 8 -18.84 16.69 -2.83
CA ALA A 8 -19.20 15.79 -1.74
C ALA A 8 -19.07 14.31 -2.14
N ASN A 9 -19.46 13.97 -3.37
CA ASN A 9 -19.32 12.63 -3.92
C ASN A 9 -17.86 12.24 -4.14
N ILE A 10 -17.05 13.13 -4.74
CA ILE A 10 -15.60 12.91 -4.92
C ILE A 10 -14.92 12.71 -3.56
N LYS A 11 -15.24 13.55 -2.57
CA LYS A 11 -14.67 13.46 -1.21
C LYS A 11 -14.98 12.09 -0.58
N ARG A 12 -16.24 11.63 -0.65
CA ARG A 12 -16.65 10.33 -0.08
C ARG A 12 -16.00 9.16 -0.80
N GLN A 13 -15.96 9.19 -2.13
CA GLN A 13 -15.32 8.15 -2.92
C GLN A 13 -13.82 8.07 -2.62
N LYS A 14 -13.14 9.23 -2.59
CA LYS A 14 -11.72 9.32 -2.24
C LYS A 14 -11.45 8.77 -0.84
N ALA A 15 -12.23 9.18 0.16
CA ALA A 15 -12.07 8.70 1.54
C ALA A 15 -12.19 7.16 1.64
N ARG A 16 -13.12 6.55 0.90
CA ARG A 16 -13.25 5.09 0.85
C ARG A 16 -12.03 4.43 0.22
N VAL A 17 -11.57 4.96 -0.92
CA VAL A 17 -10.39 4.43 -1.63
C VAL A 17 -9.14 4.55 -0.76
N ASP A 18 -8.94 5.71 -0.13
CA ASP A 18 -7.80 5.99 0.74
C ASP A 18 -7.81 5.06 1.98
N ALA A 19 -8.97 4.79 2.56
CA ALA A 19 -9.09 3.85 3.69
C ALA A 19 -8.70 2.41 3.32
N VAL A 20 -9.08 1.96 2.11
CA VAL A 20 -8.66 0.64 1.61
C VAL A 20 -7.16 0.64 1.32
N LYS A 21 -6.67 1.67 0.65
CA LYS A 21 -5.25 1.79 0.28
C LYS A 21 -4.34 1.86 1.51
N GLY A 22 -4.76 2.58 2.56
CA GLY A 22 -4.03 2.68 3.83
C GLY A 22 -3.81 1.31 4.49
N LYS A 23 -4.84 0.45 4.52
CA LYS A 23 -4.71 -0.92 5.06
C LYS A 23 -3.72 -1.76 4.28
N VAL A 24 -3.74 -1.67 2.95
CA VAL A 24 -2.81 -2.40 2.07
C VAL A 24 -1.39 -1.92 2.29
N PHE A 25 -1.16 -0.60 2.34
CA PHE A 25 0.16 -0.04 2.64
C PHE A 25 0.71 -0.51 3.98
N THR A 26 -0.08 -0.46 5.06
CA THR A 26 0.38 -0.92 6.37
C THR A 26 0.79 -2.40 6.35
N LYS A 27 0.06 -3.25 5.62
CA LYS A 27 0.39 -4.67 5.49
C LYS A 27 1.71 -4.87 4.74
N ILE A 28 1.89 -4.20 3.61
CA ILE A 28 3.11 -4.29 2.80
C ILE A 28 4.31 -3.74 3.56
N SER A 29 4.17 -2.61 4.27
CA SER A 29 5.25 -2.06 5.10
C SER A 29 5.70 -3.05 6.18
N ARG A 30 4.76 -3.73 6.85
CA ARG A 30 5.10 -4.78 7.83
C ARG A 30 5.81 -5.97 7.18
N GLU A 31 5.35 -6.40 6.01
CA GLU A 31 5.96 -7.51 5.27
C GLU A 31 7.42 -7.19 4.90
N ILE A 32 7.70 -5.99 4.40
CA ILE A 32 9.06 -5.51 4.10
C ILE A 32 9.93 -5.46 5.36
N ILE A 33 9.42 -4.87 6.46
CA ILE A 33 10.17 -4.76 7.72
C ILE A 33 10.54 -6.14 8.26
N VAL A 34 9.59 -7.08 8.27
CA VAL A 34 9.85 -8.44 8.76
C VAL A 34 10.87 -9.14 7.86
N ALA A 35 10.69 -9.10 6.54
CA ALA A 35 11.60 -9.74 5.59
C ALA A 35 13.03 -9.19 5.68
N ALA A 36 13.18 -7.88 5.88
CA ALA A 36 14.47 -7.22 6.06
C ALA A 36 15.11 -7.55 7.43
N ARG A 37 14.31 -7.79 8.47
CA ARG A 37 14.80 -8.10 9.82
C ARG A 37 15.17 -9.57 10.00
N SER A 38 14.41 -10.49 9.38
CA SER A 38 14.64 -11.93 9.51
C SER A 38 15.66 -12.47 8.52
N GLY A 39 15.91 -11.76 7.42
CA GLY A 39 16.85 -12.17 6.38
C GLY A 39 18.01 -11.19 6.20
N VAL A 40 18.65 -11.26 5.03
CA VAL A 40 19.66 -10.29 4.61
C VAL A 40 18.94 -9.02 4.13
N PRO A 41 19.44 -7.82 4.46
CA PRO A 41 18.82 -6.55 4.05
C PRO A 41 18.98 -6.24 2.55
N ASP A 42 19.69 -7.09 1.80
CA ASP A 42 19.85 -7.00 0.36
C ASP A 42 18.70 -7.74 -0.36
N PRO A 43 17.87 -7.04 -1.16
CA PRO A 43 16.78 -7.66 -1.93
C PRO A 43 17.24 -8.72 -2.94
N GLU A 44 18.46 -8.62 -3.48
CA GLU A 44 18.96 -9.62 -4.44
C GLU A 44 19.32 -10.94 -3.76
N ALA A 45 19.76 -10.88 -2.50
CA ALA A 45 20.04 -12.04 -1.66
C ALA A 45 18.83 -12.53 -0.85
N ASN A 46 17.70 -11.82 -0.88
CA ASN A 46 16.51 -12.11 -0.09
C ASN A 46 15.23 -12.09 -0.93
N PHE A 47 14.81 -13.28 -1.38
CA PHE A 47 13.60 -13.46 -2.20
C PHE A 47 12.33 -12.90 -1.55
N GLN A 48 12.18 -13.05 -0.23
CA GLN A 48 11.01 -12.52 0.49
C GLN A 48 10.99 -10.99 0.46
N LEU A 49 12.15 -10.35 0.62
CA LEU A 49 12.26 -8.91 0.53
C LEU A 49 11.99 -8.40 -0.90
N ARG A 50 12.54 -9.07 -1.92
CA ARG A 50 12.28 -8.74 -3.33
C ARG A 50 10.80 -8.79 -3.68
N THR A 51 10.13 -9.89 -3.34
CA THR A 51 8.70 -10.05 -3.61
C THR A 51 7.84 -9.06 -2.83
N ALA A 52 8.20 -8.73 -1.58
CA ALA A 52 7.52 -7.70 -0.81
C ALA A 52 7.67 -6.30 -1.45
N ILE A 53 8.83 -5.98 -2.01
CA ILE A 53 9.09 -4.73 -2.74
C ILE A 53 8.31 -4.69 -4.07
N GLU A 54 8.26 -5.80 -4.80
CA GLU A 54 7.47 -5.89 -6.04
C GLU A 54 5.97 -5.69 -5.77
N LYS A 55 5.43 -6.31 -4.72
CA LYS A 55 4.05 -6.08 -4.26
C LYS A 55 3.78 -4.64 -3.86
N ALA A 56 4.78 -3.91 -3.39
CA ALA A 56 4.66 -2.50 -3.02
C ALA A 56 4.59 -1.56 -4.24
N LYS A 57 5.20 -1.98 -5.36
CA LYS A 57 5.26 -1.20 -6.61
C LYS A 57 4.04 -1.45 -7.50
N ALA A 58 3.38 -2.58 -7.36
CA ALA A 58 2.12 -2.93 -8.03
C ALA A 58 0.93 -2.14 -7.47
#